data_AF-A0A3A9GV42-F1
#
_entry.id   AF-A0A3A9GV42-F1
#
_cell.length_a   1.000
_cell.length_b   1.000
_cell.length_c   1.000
_cell.angle_alpha   90.00
_cell.angle_beta   90.00
_cell.angle_gamma   90.00
#
_symmetry.space_group_name_H-M   'P 1'
#
loop_
_entity.id
_entity.type
_entity.pdbx_description
1 polymer ?
#
loop_
_entity_poly.entity_id
_entity_poly.type
_entity_poly.pdbx_seq_one_letter_code
_entity_poly.pdbx_strand_id
1 'polypeptide(L)'
;MEEILTKYLIDIDPMIIVIAVIILIFIGWIIVKNRKIISDFFDDLYNRKKNKEELLQTIKNNQSAIKEIMDNRVHDREQSLTIQRELTDAQNKLSESIFNISKKIDDMKRNTDERFMESERKNNKRIRAELKDKISQSYRYYHELGKINDMELEALEDLIEEYEEADGKNSFVHSVVQKEMYTWEKIERM
;
A
#
# COMPACT_ATOMS: atom_id res chain seq x y z
N MET A 1 29.95 66.29 -51.81
CA MET A 1 30.35 66.84 -50.49
C MET A 1 31.49 67.84 -50.61
N GLU A 2 32.43 67.66 -51.54
CA GLU A 2 33.54 68.60 -51.74
C GLU A 2 33.07 69.99 -52.19
N GLU A 3 32.15 70.12 -53.16
CA GLU A 3 31.68 71.43 -53.64
C GLU A 3 31.01 72.32 -52.57
N ILE A 4 30.27 71.71 -51.65
CA ILE A 4 29.57 72.45 -50.58
C ILE A 4 30.57 72.91 -49.52
N LEU A 5 31.56 72.08 -49.19
CA LEU A 5 32.65 72.43 -48.28
C LEU A 5 33.49 73.57 -48.87
N THR A 6 33.86 73.50 -50.15
CA THR A 6 34.65 74.55 -50.80
C THR A 6 33.93 75.89 -50.88
N LYS A 7 32.60 75.88 -51.09
CA LYS A 7 31.82 77.13 -51.19
C LYS A 7 31.69 77.84 -49.84
N TYR A 8 31.52 77.09 -48.75
CA TYR A 8 31.49 77.67 -47.39
C TYR A 8 32.89 78.09 -46.89
N LEU A 9 33.96 77.42 -47.32
CA LEU A 9 35.33 77.77 -46.94
C LEU A 9 35.86 79.06 -47.61
N ILE A 10 35.29 79.46 -48.76
CA ILE A 10 35.72 80.66 -49.51
C ILE A 10 35.18 81.97 -48.89
N ASP A 11 33.98 81.95 -48.30
CA ASP A 11 33.35 83.13 -47.69
C ASP A 11 33.74 83.34 -46.21
N ILE A 12 34.46 82.40 -45.60
CA ILE A 12 34.93 82.49 -44.22
C ILE A 12 36.28 83.20 -44.19
N ASP A 13 36.42 84.19 -43.31
CA ASP A 13 37.68 84.89 -43.07
C ASP A 13 38.79 83.86 -42.77
N PRO A 14 39.91 83.86 -43.53
CA PRO A 14 41.05 82.97 -43.31
C PRO A 14 41.53 82.95 -41.85
N MET A 15 41.36 84.06 -41.11
CA MET A 15 41.74 84.16 -39.70
C MET A 15 40.89 83.24 -38.79
N ILE A 16 39.60 83.05 -39.08
CA ILE A 16 38.69 82.18 -38.31
C ILE A 16 39.10 80.71 -38.48
N ILE A 17 39.47 80.31 -39.70
CA ILE A 17 39.95 78.96 -40.00
C ILE A 17 41.24 78.70 -39.22
N VAL A 18 42.18 79.65 -39.20
CA VAL A 18 43.42 79.54 -38.43
C VAL A 18 43.14 79.41 -36.92
N ILE A 19 42.22 80.21 -36.37
CA ILE A 19 41.83 80.12 -34.95
C ILE A 19 41.19 78.75 -34.64
N ALA A 20 40.30 78.25 -35.50
CA ALA A 20 39.68 76.95 -35.32
C ALA A 20 40.71 75.81 -35.35
N VAL A 21 41.71 75.89 -36.23
CA VAL A 21 42.82 74.94 -36.29
C VAL A 21 43.66 75.01 -35.01
N ILE A 22 43.97 76.20 -34.50
CA ILE A 22 44.70 76.37 -33.24
C ILE A 22 43.91 75.78 -32.07
N ILE A 23 42.59 76.01 -32.01
CA ILE A 23 41.72 75.43 -30.98
C ILE A 23 41.70 73.90 -31.08
N LEU A 24 41.60 73.33 -32.28
CA LEU A 24 41.64 71.88 -32.49
C LEU A 24 42.97 71.27 -32.05
N ILE A 25 44.09 71.94 -32.35
CA ILE A 25 45.42 71.52 -31.88
C ILE A 25 45.50 71.59 -30.36
N PHE A 26 44.96 72.65 -29.74
CA PHE A 26 44.95 72.83 -28.30
C PHE A 26 44.08 71.79 -27.59
N ILE A 27 42.89 71.50 -28.14
CA ILE A 27 42.00 70.43 -27.67
C ILE A 27 42.69 69.07 -27.83
N GLY A 28 43.31 68.80 -28.99
CA GLY A 28 44.08 67.58 -29.23
C GLY A 28 45.22 67.43 -28.23
N TRP A 29 45.94 68.51 -27.93
CA TRP A 29 47.01 68.52 -26.94
C TRP A 29 46.50 68.27 -25.52
N ILE A 30 45.38 68.88 -25.13
CA ILE A 30 44.71 68.62 -23.84
C ILE A 30 44.27 67.16 -23.73
N ILE A 31 43.67 66.60 -24.78
CA ILE A 31 43.23 65.20 -24.82
C ILE A 31 44.43 64.27 -24.67
N VAL A 32 45.54 64.53 -25.39
CA VAL A 32 46.75 63.71 -25.30
C VAL A 32 47.42 63.83 -23.93
N LYS A 33 47.46 65.03 -23.35
CA LYS A 33 48.04 65.30 -22.02
C LYS A 33 47.24 64.64 -20.90
N ASN A 34 45.91 64.69 -20.99
CA ASN A 34 44.98 64.16 -19.99
C ASN A 34 44.40 62.79 -20.35
N ARG A 35 45.04 62.08 -21.30
CA ARG A 35 44.54 60.81 -21.86
C ARG A 35 44.17 59.75 -20.82
N LYS A 36 44.91 59.70 -19.70
CA LYS A 36 44.66 58.74 -18.61
C LYS A 36 43.34 59.03 -17.90
N ILE A 37 43.13 60.30 -17.52
CA ILE A 37 41.91 60.75 -16.83
C ILE A 37 40.68 60.53 -17.72
N ILE A 38 40.82 60.79 -19.03
CA ILE A 38 39.75 60.57 -20.01
C ILE A 38 39.43 59.08 -20.12
N SER A 39 40.45 58.21 -20.22
CA SER A 39 40.26 56.75 -20.23
C SER A 39 39.57 56.27 -18.96
N ASP A 40 40.06 56.67 -17.79
CA ASP A 40 39.50 56.26 -16.49
C ASP A 40 38.03 56.68 -16.34
N PHE A 41 37.65 57.85 -16.88
CA PHE A 41 36.27 58.31 -16.89
C PHE A 41 35.38 57.49 -17.82
N PHE A 42 35.87 57.14 -19.02
CA PHE A 42 35.14 56.25 -19.93
C PHE A 42 35.02 54.83 -19.35
N ASP A 43 36.07 54.33 -18.70
CA ASP A 43 36.08 53.03 -18.03
C ASP A 43 35.10 53.00 -16.85
N ASP A 44 35.05 54.04 -16.01
CA ASP A 44 34.06 54.16 -14.92
C ASP A 44 32.63 54.23 -15.46
N LEU A 45 32.37 55.04 -16.50
CA LEU A 45 31.05 55.10 -17.15
C LEU A 45 30.64 53.76 -17.77
N TYR A 46 31.56 53.09 -18.47
CA TYR A 46 31.32 51.79 -19.07
C TYR A 46 31.02 50.73 -18.00
N ASN A 47 31.82 50.68 -16.93
CA ASN A 47 31.65 49.74 -15.83
C ASN A 47 30.34 50.00 -15.07
N ARG A 48 29.94 51.27 -14.85
CA ARG A 48 28.65 51.60 -14.23
C ARG A 48 27.47 51.13 -15.07
N LYS A 49 27.53 51.33 -16.39
CA LYS A 49 26.46 50.88 -17.30
C LYS A 49 26.39 49.35 -17.31
N LYS A 50 27.53 48.68 -17.44
CA LYS A 50 27.65 47.22 -17.41
C LYS A 50 27.12 46.64 -16.09
N ASN A 51 27.55 47.16 -14.94
CA ASN A 51 27.08 46.70 -13.63
C ASN A 51 25.57 46.87 -13.46
N LYS A 52 24.98 47.94 -14.00
CA LYS A 52 23.53 48.16 -13.97
C LYS A 52 22.79 47.13 -14.84
N GLU A 53 23.31 46.84 -16.03
CA GLU A 53 22.75 45.81 -16.92
C GLU A 53 22.87 44.41 -16.30
N GLU A 54 24.01 44.07 -15.69
CA GLU A 54 24.22 42.81 -14.97
C GLU A 54 23.28 42.69 -13.76
N LEU A 55 23.07 43.76 -13.00
CA LEU A 55 22.09 43.81 -11.90
C LEU A 55 20.67 43.58 -12.38
N LEU A 56 20.24 44.28 -13.45
CA LEU A 56 18.91 44.11 -14.03
C LEU A 56 18.71 42.68 -14.56
N GLN A 57 19.73 42.12 -15.21
CA GLN A 57 19.69 40.75 -15.69
C GLN A 57 19.60 39.76 -14.54
N THR A 58 20.36 39.98 -13.46
CA THR A 58 20.32 39.14 -12.26
C THR A 58 18.95 39.22 -11.58
N ILE A 59 18.36 40.41 -11.46
CA ILE A 59 17.01 40.58 -10.92
C ILE A 59 15.99 39.83 -11.77
N LYS A 60 16.07 39.95 -13.10
CA LYS A 60 15.17 39.25 -14.03
C LYS A 60 15.32 37.72 -13.94
N ASN A 61 16.55 37.24 -13.85
CA ASN A 61 16.84 35.81 -13.68
C ASN A 61 16.28 35.30 -12.34
N ASN A 62 16.52 36.04 -11.25
CA ASN A 62 16.01 35.69 -9.93
C ASN A 62 14.48 35.69 -9.89
N GLN A 63 13.83 36.68 -10.51
CA GLN A 63 12.37 36.72 -10.58
C GLN A 63 11.80 35.53 -11.36
N SER A 64 12.47 35.13 -12.44
CA SER A 64 12.08 33.96 -13.23
C SER A 64 12.23 32.66 -12.43
N ALA A 65 13.34 32.49 -11.73
CA ALA A 65 13.57 31.34 -10.84
C ALA A 65 12.56 31.29 -9.69
N ILE A 66 12.22 32.44 -9.07
CA ILE A 66 11.19 32.50 -8.04
C ILE A 66 9.83 32.06 -8.59
N LYS A 67 9.50 32.48 -9.81
CA LYS A 67 8.23 32.10 -10.46
C LYS A 67 8.18 30.58 -10.71
N GLU A 68 9.26 30.00 -11.20
CA GLU A 68 9.39 28.56 -11.42
C GLU A 68 9.24 27.76 -10.11
N ILE A 69 9.92 28.19 -9.04
CA ILE A 69 9.78 27.56 -7.71
C ILE A 69 8.33 27.64 -7.21
N MET A 70 7.67 28.78 -7.42
CA MET A 70 6.28 28.97 -7.00
C MET A 70 5.32 28.05 -7.77
N ASP A 71 5.52 27.92 -9.08
CA ASP A 71 4.71 27.06 -9.95
C ASP A 71 4.89 25.58 -9.58
N ASN A 72 6.15 25.13 -9.43
CA ASN A 72 6.48 23.79 -8.97
C ASN A 72 5.83 23.48 -7.62
N ARG A 73 5.86 24.43 -6.67
CA ARG A 73 5.22 24.24 -5.36
C ARG A 73 3.70 24.08 -5.45
N VAL A 74 3.03 24.79 -6.36
CA VAL A 74 1.59 24.63 -6.57
C VAL A 74 1.32 23.24 -7.14
N HIS A 75 2.10 22.82 -8.14
CA HIS A 75 1.98 21.50 -8.73
C HIS A 75 2.22 20.37 -7.71
N ASP A 76 3.28 20.48 -6.89
CA ASP A 76 3.61 19.50 -5.84
C ASP A 76 2.48 19.35 -4.82
N ARG A 77 1.81 20.46 -4.49
CA ARG A 77 0.65 20.46 -3.59
C ARG A 77 -0.55 19.76 -4.21
N GLU A 78 -0.84 20.02 -5.47
CA GLU A 78 -1.93 19.34 -6.20
C GLU A 78 -1.69 17.84 -6.31
N GLN A 79 -0.46 17.44 -6.64
CA GLN A 79 -0.05 16.03 -6.64
C GLN A 79 -0.21 15.41 -5.25
N SER A 80 0.27 16.08 -4.21
CA SER A 80 0.18 15.59 -2.83
C SER A 80 -1.27 15.39 -2.39
N LEU A 81 -2.17 16.31 -2.76
CA LEU A 81 -3.61 16.18 -2.47
C LEU A 81 -4.24 15.02 -3.23
N THR A 82 -3.85 14.81 -4.49
CA THR A 82 -4.32 13.67 -5.30
C THR A 82 -3.87 12.35 -4.67
N ILE A 83 -2.59 12.22 -4.33
CA ILE A 83 -2.03 11.03 -3.68
C ILE A 83 -2.74 10.76 -2.35
N GLN A 84 -3.01 11.78 -1.53
CA GLN A 84 -3.72 11.61 -0.27
C GLN A 84 -5.16 11.10 -0.47
N ARG A 85 -5.86 11.57 -1.50
CA ARG A 85 -7.20 11.06 -1.83
C ARG A 85 -7.15 9.61 -2.28
N GLU A 86 -6.24 9.28 -3.21
CA GLU A 86 -6.07 7.92 -3.70
C GLU A 86 -5.69 6.94 -2.58
N LEU A 87 -4.80 7.34 -1.67
CA LEU A 87 -4.45 6.54 -0.49
C LEU A 87 -5.65 6.34 0.44
N THR A 88 -6.43 7.39 0.68
CA THR A 88 -7.64 7.31 1.52
C THR A 88 -8.67 6.38 0.90
N ASP A 89 -8.90 6.48 -0.40
CA ASP A 89 -9.83 5.62 -1.14
C ASP A 89 -9.36 4.16 -1.15
N ALA A 90 -8.06 3.93 -1.33
CA ALA A 90 -7.47 2.60 -1.26
C ALA A 90 -7.63 2.00 0.14
N GLN A 91 -7.41 2.78 1.20
CA GLN A 91 -7.63 2.35 2.59
C GLN A 91 -9.09 2.00 2.85
N ASN A 92 -10.04 2.77 2.34
CA ASN A 92 -11.47 2.50 2.48
C ASN A 92 -11.86 1.19 1.77
N LYS A 93 -11.43 1.01 0.51
CA LYS A 93 -11.66 -0.23 -0.25
C LYS A 93 -11.03 -1.44 0.41
N LEU A 94 -9.83 -1.29 0.98
CA LEU A 94 -9.16 -2.36 1.70
C LEU A 94 -9.93 -2.74 2.98
N SER A 95 -10.39 -1.74 3.73
CA SER A 95 -11.19 -1.95 4.95
C SER A 95 -12.50 -2.67 4.65
N GLU A 96 -13.20 -2.27 3.58
CA GLU A 96 -14.42 -2.94 3.12
C GLU A 96 -14.14 -4.39 2.69
N SER A 97 -13.03 -4.61 1.96
CA SER A 97 -12.62 -5.96 1.54
C SER A 97 -12.29 -6.85 2.74
N ILE A 98 -11.58 -6.33 3.74
CA ILE A 98 -11.28 -7.05 4.99
C ILE A 98 -12.58 -7.40 5.74
N PHE A 99 -13.51 -6.46 5.84
CA PHE A 99 -14.80 -6.70 6.48
C PHE A 99 -15.57 -7.82 5.77
N ASN A 100 -15.64 -7.79 4.44
CA ASN A 100 -16.30 -8.81 3.64
C ASN A 100 -15.63 -10.18 3.78
N ILE A 101 -14.30 -10.22 3.82
CA ILE A 101 -13.53 -11.46 4.07
C ILE A 101 -13.80 -12.01 5.46
N SER A 102 -13.78 -11.16 6.49
CA SER A 102 -14.07 -11.57 7.87
C SER A 102 -15.45 -12.19 7.98
N LYS A 103 -16.47 -11.52 7.42
CA LYS A 103 -17.84 -12.04 7.40
C LYS A 103 -17.92 -13.40 6.68
N LYS A 104 -17.25 -13.54 5.54
CA LYS A 104 -17.22 -14.81 4.80
C LYS A 104 -16.53 -15.92 5.60
N ILE A 105 -15.47 -15.61 6.34
CA ILE A 105 -14.79 -16.57 7.22
C ILE A 105 -15.74 -17.02 8.33
N ASP A 106 -16.45 -16.08 8.97
CA ASP A 106 -17.41 -16.40 10.03
C ASP A 106 -18.56 -17.28 9.50
N ASP A 107 -19.10 -16.94 8.33
CA ASP A 107 -20.15 -17.72 7.67
C ASP A 107 -19.65 -19.14 7.30
N MET A 108 -18.42 -19.25 6.77
CA MET A 108 -17.81 -20.55 6.44
C MET A 108 -17.55 -21.41 7.68
N LYS A 109 -17.06 -20.79 8.77
CA LYS A 109 -16.83 -21.48 10.04
C LYS A 109 -18.14 -22.04 10.57
N ARG A 110 -19.18 -21.20 10.62
CA ARG A 110 -20.51 -21.63 11.07
C ARG A 110 -21.07 -22.76 10.21
N ASN A 111 -20.99 -22.65 8.88
CA ASN A 111 -21.46 -23.70 7.99
C ASN A 111 -20.67 -25.01 8.16
N THR A 112 -19.35 -24.91 8.37
CA THR A 112 -18.49 -26.07 8.58
C THR A 112 -18.80 -26.76 9.90
N ASP A 113 -18.95 -25.99 10.97
CA ASP A 113 -19.31 -26.50 12.31
C ASP A 113 -20.69 -27.19 12.26
N GLU A 114 -21.68 -26.58 11.60
CA GLU A 114 -23.01 -27.17 11.40
C GLU A 114 -22.95 -28.48 10.62
N ARG A 115 -22.19 -28.53 9.52
CA ARG A 115 -21.99 -29.75 8.71
C ARG A 115 -21.24 -30.83 9.47
N PHE A 116 -20.25 -30.47 10.27
CA PHE A 116 -19.48 -31.40 11.08
C PHE A 116 -20.38 -32.04 12.15
N MET A 117 -21.11 -31.24 12.91
CA MET A 117 -22.09 -31.73 13.89
C MET A 117 -23.17 -32.62 13.25
N GLU A 118 -23.68 -32.25 12.07
CA GLU A 118 -24.66 -33.07 11.36
C GLU A 118 -24.06 -34.42 10.92
N SER A 119 -22.84 -34.39 10.38
CA SER A 119 -22.11 -35.59 9.96
C SER A 119 -21.82 -36.52 11.15
N GLU A 120 -21.36 -35.96 12.26
CA GLU A 120 -21.10 -36.69 13.50
C GLU A 120 -22.37 -37.34 14.04
N ARG A 121 -23.48 -36.59 14.11
CA ARG A 121 -24.79 -37.14 14.53
C ARG A 121 -25.26 -38.28 13.63
N LYS A 122 -25.10 -38.16 12.31
CA LYS A 122 -25.45 -39.22 11.35
C LYS A 122 -24.56 -40.44 11.52
N ASN A 123 -23.25 -40.22 11.73
CA ASN A 123 -22.29 -41.29 11.96
C ASN A 123 -22.60 -42.03 13.27
N ASN A 124 -22.79 -41.31 14.37
CA ASN A 124 -23.14 -41.90 15.67
C ASN A 124 -24.47 -42.66 15.57
N LYS A 125 -25.46 -42.14 14.84
CA LYS A 125 -26.72 -42.87 14.59
C LYS A 125 -26.49 -44.19 13.84
N ARG A 126 -25.58 -44.22 12.86
CA ARG A 126 -25.24 -45.42 12.11
C ARG A 126 -24.49 -46.42 12.99
N ILE A 127 -23.44 -45.98 13.69
CA ILE A 127 -22.66 -46.79 14.63
C ILE A 127 -23.59 -47.42 15.67
N ARG A 128 -24.49 -46.65 16.29
CA ARG A 128 -25.49 -47.19 17.23
C ARG A 128 -26.37 -48.27 16.61
N ALA A 129 -26.80 -48.10 15.36
CA ALA A 129 -27.64 -49.10 14.70
C ALA A 129 -26.87 -50.40 14.44
N GLU A 130 -25.62 -50.29 13.98
CA GLU A 130 -24.74 -51.44 13.75
C GLU A 130 -24.39 -52.17 15.05
N LEU A 131 -24.02 -51.45 16.11
CA LEU A 131 -23.76 -52.02 17.44
C LEU A 131 -25.00 -52.66 18.03
N LYS A 132 -26.16 -52.00 17.92
CA LYS A 132 -27.45 -52.55 18.38
C LYS A 132 -27.80 -53.86 17.69
N ASP A 133 -27.50 -54.00 16.40
CA ASP A 133 -27.71 -55.24 15.66
C ASP A 133 -26.75 -56.34 16.14
N LYS A 134 -25.45 -56.05 16.25
CA LYS A 134 -24.44 -57.00 16.78
C LYS A 134 -24.79 -57.49 18.19
N ILE A 135 -25.12 -56.57 19.10
CA ILE A 135 -25.56 -56.90 20.46
C ILE A 135 -26.84 -57.75 20.42
N SER A 136 -27.79 -57.46 19.52
CA SER A 136 -29.00 -58.28 19.36
C SER A 136 -28.67 -59.70 18.90
N GLN A 137 -27.72 -59.87 17.99
CA GLN A 137 -27.30 -61.17 17.49
C GLN A 137 -26.61 -61.99 18.59
N SER A 138 -25.64 -61.40 19.29
CA SER A 138 -24.97 -62.04 20.43
C SER A 138 -25.98 -62.41 21.52
N TYR A 139 -26.89 -61.51 21.86
CA TYR A 139 -27.93 -61.78 22.84
C TYR A 139 -28.80 -62.98 22.46
N ARG A 140 -29.30 -63.07 21.21
CA ARG A 140 -30.12 -64.22 20.77
C ARG A 140 -29.37 -65.55 20.95
N TYR A 141 -28.10 -65.57 20.53
CA TYR A 141 -27.27 -66.77 20.61
C TYR A 141 -27.06 -67.24 22.06
N TYR A 142 -26.58 -66.36 22.95
CA TYR A 142 -26.30 -66.73 24.33
C TYR A 142 -27.57 -66.89 25.19
N HIS A 143 -28.64 -66.17 24.88
CA HIS A 143 -29.94 -66.36 25.53
C HIS A 143 -30.53 -67.74 25.21
N GLU A 144 -30.40 -68.23 23.98
CA GLU A 144 -30.82 -69.59 23.60
C GLU A 144 -29.94 -70.67 24.24
N LEU A 145 -28.64 -70.42 24.38
CA LEU A 145 -27.69 -71.38 24.98
C LEU A 145 -27.71 -71.38 26.52
N GLY A 146 -28.08 -70.26 27.14
CA GLY A 146 -28.06 -70.04 28.59
C GLY A 146 -26.66 -70.06 29.21
N LYS A 147 -25.61 -70.01 28.39
CA LYS A 147 -24.20 -70.17 28.77
C LYS A 147 -23.34 -69.14 28.06
N ILE A 148 -22.32 -68.62 28.73
CA ILE A 148 -21.35 -67.68 28.16
C ILE A 148 -19.96 -67.90 28.75
N ASN A 149 -18.90 -67.72 27.97
CA ASN A 149 -17.53 -67.76 28.49
C ASN A 149 -17.04 -66.34 28.85
N ASP A 150 -15.98 -66.23 29.66
CA ASP A 150 -15.51 -64.91 30.15
C ASP A 150 -15.02 -63.99 29.01
N MET A 151 -14.43 -64.53 27.95
CA MET A 151 -13.97 -63.75 26.79
C MET A 151 -15.14 -63.19 25.95
N GLU A 152 -16.21 -63.97 25.82
CA GLU A 152 -17.44 -63.55 25.11
C GLU A 152 -18.25 -62.56 25.94
N LEU A 153 -18.22 -62.69 27.26
CA LEU A 153 -18.83 -61.74 28.17
C LEU A 153 -18.13 -60.38 28.10
N GLU A 154 -16.79 -60.36 28.19
CA GLU A 154 -15.96 -59.15 28.03
C GLU A 154 -16.22 -58.50 26.66
N ALA A 155 -16.21 -59.27 25.57
CA ALA A 155 -16.50 -58.74 24.24
C ALA A 155 -17.93 -58.16 24.11
N LEU A 156 -18.91 -58.71 24.85
CA LEU A 156 -20.26 -58.16 24.88
C LEU A 156 -20.33 -56.89 25.74
N GLU A 157 -19.57 -56.80 26.83
CA GLU A 157 -19.42 -55.58 27.63
C GLU A 157 -18.80 -54.45 26.80
N ASP A 158 -17.71 -54.72 26.08
CA ASP A 158 -17.05 -53.76 25.21
C ASP A 158 -18.01 -53.21 24.13
N LEU A 159 -18.81 -54.09 23.53
CA LEU A 159 -19.83 -53.67 22.54
C LEU A 159 -20.89 -52.76 23.14
N ILE A 160 -21.27 -52.98 24.40
CA ILE A 160 -22.25 -52.15 25.12
C ILE A 160 -21.61 -50.80 25.48
N GLU A 161 -20.34 -50.78 25.89
CA GLU A 161 -19.59 -49.56 26.17
C GLU A 161 -19.45 -48.69 24.92
N GLU A 162 -19.00 -49.25 23.79
CA GLU A 162 -18.94 -48.54 22.49
C GLU A 162 -20.32 -48.00 22.06
N TYR A 163 -21.40 -48.71 22.41
CA TYR A 163 -22.76 -48.26 22.13
C TYR A 163 -23.13 -47.04 22.98
N GLU A 164 -22.75 -47.01 24.26
CA GLU A 164 -22.95 -45.87 25.16
C GLU A 164 -22.13 -44.65 24.70
N GLU A 165 -20.87 -44.86 24.31
CA GLU A 165 -20.00 -43.82 23.75
C GLU A 165 -20.58 -43.16 22.49
N ALA A 166 -21.30 -43.92 21.67
CA ALA A 166 -22.02 -43.41 20.50
C ALA A 166 -23.36 -42.72 20.84
N ASP A 167 -23.55 -42.24 22.07
CA ASP A 167 -24.80 -41.70 22.65
C ASP A 167 -25.96 -42.71 22.72
N GLY A 168 -25.65 -44.00 22.83
CA GLY A 168 -26.66 -45.04 23.02
C GLY A 168 -27.23 -45.02 24.43
N LYS A 169 -28.47 -44.54 24.60
CA LYS A 169 -29.16 -44.50 25.90
C LYS A 169 -30.55 -45.12 25.81
N ASN A 170 -31.04 -45.68 26.91
CA ASN A 170 -32.43 -46.17 27.07
C ASN A 170 -32.91 -47.11 25.96
N SER A 171 -32.13 -48.14 25.63
CA SER A 171 -32.51 -49.16 24.63
C SER A 171 -32.64 -50.54 25.25
N PHE A 172 -33.11 -51.51 24.44
CA PHE A 172 -33.21 -52.93 24.83
C PHE A 172 -31.87 -53.48 25.33
N VAL A 173 -30.75 -52.91 24.86
CA VAL A 173 -29.39 -53.17 25.31
C VAL A 173 -29.28 -53.05 26.84
N HIS A 174 -29.56 -51.88 27.42
CA HIS A 174 -29.45 -51.67 28.87
C HIS A 174 -30.63 -52.26 29.66
N SER A 175 -31.83 -52.29 29.06
CA SER A 175 -33.01 -52.74 29.80
C SER A 175 -33.10 -54.26 29.92
N VAL A 176 -32.57 -55.00 28.93
CA VAL A 176 -32.65 -56.46 28.84
C VAL A 176 -31.26 -57.08 28.77
N VAL A 177 -30.50 -56.82 27.70
CA VAL A 177 -29.27 -57.56 27.39
C VAL A 177 -28.24 -57.45 28.51
N GLN A 178 -27.94 -56.23 28.95
CA GLN A 178 -26.95 -55.95 29.98
C GLN A 178 -27.31 -56.58 31.33
N LYS A 179 -28.60 -56.78 31.62
CA LYS A 179 -29.04 -57.41 32.89
C LYS A 179 -28.99 -58.93 32.78
N GLU A 180 -29.46 -59.47 31.66
CA GLU A 180 -29.57 -60.92 31.46
C GLU A 180 -28.21 -61.57 31.22
N MET A 181 -27.24 -60.87 30.63
CA MET A 181 -25.91 -61.45 30.37
C MET A 181 -25.20 -61.95 31.63
N TYR A 182 -25.45 -61.31 32.79
CA TYR A 182 -24.89 -61.73 34.08
C TYR A 182 -25.65 -62.89 34.73
N THR A 183 -26.78 -63.32 34.15
CA THR A 183 -27.58 -64.44 34.64
C THR A 183 -27.25 -65.78 33.96
N TRP A 184 -26.47 -65.73 32.88
CA TRP A 184 -26.08 -66.92 32.13
C TRP A 184 -25.00 -67.72 32.87
N GLU A 185 -25.01 -69.04 32.69
CA GLU A 185 -24.05 -69.94 33.31
C GLU A 185 -22.66 -69.69 32.70
N LYS A 186 -21.73 -69.22 33.54
CA LYS A 186 -20.33 -69.02 33.14
C LYS A 186 -19.65 -70.36 32.95
N ILE A 187 -19.21 -70.63 31.73
CA ILE A 187 -18.41 -71.81 31.42
C ILE A 187 -16.93 -71.43 31.37
N GLU A 188 -16.13 -72.01 32.26
CA GLU A 188 -14.68 -72.02 32.07
C GLU A 188 -14.39 -72.79 30.78
N ARG A 189 -13.62 -72.18 29.89
CA ARG A 189 -13.28 -72.77 28.59
C ARG A 189 -12.68 -74.17 28.77
N MET A 190 -13.11 -75.13 27.94
CA MET A 190 -12.23 -76.24 27.53
C MET A 190 -11.21 -75.73 26.52
#